data_AF-A0A444R6L5-F1
#
_entry.id   AF-A0A444R6L5-F1
#
_cell.length_a   1.000
_cell.length_b   1.000
_cell.length_c   1.000
_cell.angle_alpha   90.00
_cell.angle_beta   90.00
_cell.angle_gamma   90.00
#
_symmetry.space_group_name_H-M   'P 1'
#
loop_
_entity.id
_entity.type
_entity.pdbx_description
1 polymer ?
#
loop_
_entity_poly.entity_id
_entity_poly.type
_entity_poly.pdbx_seq_one_letter_code
_entity_poly.pdbx_strand_id
1 'polypeptide(L)'
;MIDFGNFYSLIAKNHLSHWLETLPTQIANWQREQQHGLFKQWSNAVEFLPEIKPYRLDLLHSVTAESEEPLSAGQIKRIETLMRNLMPWRKGPFSLYGVNIDTEWRSDWKWDRVLPHLSDLTGRTILDVGCGSGYHMWRMIGA
;
A
#
# COMPACT_ATOMS: atom_id res chain seq x y z
N MET A 1 6.55 -6.17 -14.44
CA MET A 1 7.03 -4.89 -13.86
C MET A 1 5.79 -4.03 -13.66
N ILE A 2 5.63 -3.39 -12.51
CA ILE A 2 4.42 -2.60 -12.22
C ILE A 2 4.32 -1.43 -13.21
N ASP A 3 3.14 -1.24 -13.77
CA ASP A 3 2.83 -0.12 -14.64
C ASP A 3 2.37 1.09 -13.83
N PHE A 4 3.05 2.24 -14.03
CA PHE A 4 2.73 3.51 -13.38
C PHE A 4 1.78 4.39 -14.24
N GLY A 5 1.30 3.88 -15.38
CA GLY A 5 0.40 4.59 -16.30
C GLY A 5 -0.88 5.11 -15.64
N ASN A 6 -1.43 4.37 -14.69
CA ASN A 6 -2.58 4.82 -13.89
C ASN A 6 -2.27 6.13 -13.13
N PHE A 7 -1.11 6.22 -12.49
CA PHE A 7 -0.71 7.42 -11.77
C PHE A 7 -0.37 8.57 -12.72
N TYR A 8 0.32 8.29 -13.84
CA TYR A 8 0.60 9.30 -14.86
C TYR A 8 -0.69 9.92 -15.43
N SER A 9 -1.68 9.09 -15.75
CA SER A 9 -2.99 9.54 -16.24
C SER A 9 -3.76 10.36 -15.19
N LEU A 10 -3.64 10.01 -13.91
CA LEU A 10 -4.24 10.75 -12.81
C LEU A 10 -3.64 12.16 -12.68
N ILE A 11 -2.30 12.26 -12.60
CA ILE A 11 -1.64 13.56 -12.40
C ILE A 11 -1.67 14.44 -13.64
N ALA A 12 -1.77 13.85 -14.84
CA ALA A 12 -1.95 14.60 -16.09
C ALA A 12 -3.17 15.52 -16.07
N LYS A 13 -4.17 15.21 -15.24
CA LYS A 13 -5.46 15.92 -15.16
C LYS A 13 -5.62 16.76 -13.88
N ASN A 14 -4.57 16.90 -13.06
CA ASN A 14 -4.65 17.66 -11.81
C ASN A 14 -3.43 18.60 -11.63
N HIS A 15 -3.33 19.23 -10.46
CA HIS A 15 -2.30 20.24 -10.15
C HIS A 15 -0.87 19.68 -10.06
N LEU A 16 -0.68 18.36 -10.13
CA LEU A 16 0.62 17.69 -10.15
C LEU A 16 1.14 17.40 -11.57
N SER A 17 0.44 17.84 -12.63
CA SER A 17 0.76 17.51 -14.02
C SER A 17 2.20 17.85 -14.43
N HIS A 18 2.76 18.95 -13.92
CA HIS A 18 4.15 19.37 -14.17
C HIS A 18 5.18 18.30 -13.76
N TRP A 19 4.84 17.40 -12.84
CA TRP A 19 5.76 16.33 -12.43
C TRP A 19 5.99 15.30 -13.56
N LEU A 20 5.14 15.26 -14.59
CA LEU A 20 5.35 14.45 -15.78
C LEU A 20 6.59 14.87 -16.60
N GLU A 21 7.13 16.07 -16.37
CA GLU A 21 8.37 16.52 -16.99
C GLU A 21 9.59 15.73 -16.52
N THR A 22 9.54 15.13 -15.32
CA THR A 22 10.69 14.43 -14.71
C THR A 22 10.38 13.00 -14.26
N LEU A 23 9.19 12.75 -13.71
CA LEU A 23 8.85 11.48 -13.05
C LEU A 23 8.96 10.26 -13.98
N PRO A 24 8.41 10.26 -15.21
CA PRO A 24 8.45 9.08 -16.09
C PRO A 24 9.88 8.65 -16.42
N THR A 25 10.78 9.60 -16.67
CA THR A 25 12.20 9.32 -16.95
C THR A 25 12.90 8.74 -15.74
N GLN A 26 12.64 9.27 -14.54
CA GLN A 26 13.20 8.76 -13.29
C GLN A 26 12.76 7.31 -13.03
N ILE A 27 11.47 7.02 -13.20
CA ILE A 27 10.93 5.66 -13.03
C ILE A 27 11.51 4.69 -14.08
N ALA A 28 11.59 5.10 -15.34
CA ALA A 28 12.17 4.26 -16.40
C ALA A 28 13.65 3.94 -16.17
N ASN A 29 14.43 4.88 -15.61
CA ASN A 29 15.82 4.63 -15.22
C ASN A 29 15.88 3.65 -14.04
N TRP A 30 15.11 3.90 -12.97
CA TRP A 30 15.04 3.01 -11.81
C TRP A 30 14.64 1.58 -12.20
N GLN A 31 13.66 1.42 -13.08
CA GLN A 31 13.19 0.12 -13.57
C GLN A 31 14.26 -0.67 -14.32
N ARG A 32 15.19 0.00 -15.02
CA ARG A 32 16.32 -0.64 -15.70
C ARG A 32 17.45 -1.03 -14.75
N GLU A 33 17.67 -0.21 -13.72
CA GLU A 33 18.78 -0.37 -12.77
C GLU A 33 18.47 -1.34 -11.62
N GLN A 34 17.20 -1.53 -11.27
CA GLN A 34 16.80 -2.43 -10.19
C GLN A 34 16.99 -3.90 -10.55
N GLN A 35 18.16 -4.43 -10.22
CA GLN A 35 18.54 -5.84 -10.37
C GLN A 35 18.54 -6.59 -9.03
N HIS A 36 17.66 -6.23 -8.09
CA HIS A 36 17.63 -6.91 -6.80
C HIS A 36 17.34 -8.42 -7.03
N GLY A 37 18.19 -9.31 -6.49
CA GLY A 37 18.10 -10.75 -6.75
C GLY A 37 16.76 -11.38 -6.37
N LEU A 38 16.07 -10.80 -5.38
CA LEU A 38 14.74 -11.24 -4.92
C LEU A 38 13.57 -10.54 -5.65
N PHE A 39 13.84 -9.59 -6.55
CA PHE A 39 12.78 -8.80 -7.21
C PHE A 39 11.74 -9.69 -7.90
N LYS A 40 12.18 -10.75 -8.58
CA LYS A 40 11.27 -11.71 -9.24
C LYS A 40 10.36 -12.40 -8.24
N GLN A 41 10.87 -12.82 -7.07
CA GLN A 41 10.07 -13.45 -6.03
C GLN A 41 9.00 -12.49 -5.49
N TRP A 42 9.38 -11.24 -5.21
CA TRP A 42 8.46 -10.22 -4.72
C TRP A 42 7.41 -9.82 -5.74
N SER A 43 7.81 -9.60 -7.00
CA SER A 43 6.88 -9.30 -8.09
C SER A 43 5.89 -10.44 -8.32
N ASN A 44 6.36 -11.69 -8.31
CA ASN A 44 5.49 -12.87 -8.45
C ASN A 44 4.51 -12.98 -7.28
N ALA A 45 4.94 -12.64 -6.06
CA ALA A 45 4.04 -12.65 -4.91
C ALA A 45 2.87 -11.68 -5.12
N VAL A 46 3.14 -10.48 -5.63
CA VAL A 46 2.11 -9.48 -5.98
C VAL A 46 1.23 -9.97 -7.13
N GLU A 47 1.82 -10.49 -8.21
CA GLU A 47 1.09 -10.98 -9.39
C GLU A 47 0.14 -12.15 -9.06
N PHE A 48 0.53 -13.02 -8.13
CA PHE A 48 -0.28 -14.18 -7.75
C PHE A 48 -1.25 -13.90 -6.60
N LEU A 49 -1.27 -12.71 -6.01
CA LEU A 49 -2.33 -12.32 -5.09
C LEU A 49 -3.65 -12.16 -5.87
N PRO A 50 -4.78 -12.63 -5.31
CA PRO A 50 -6.07 -12.42 -5.93
C PRO A 50 -6.45 -10.94 -5.86
N GLU A 51 -6.99 -10.41 -6.96
CA GLU A 51 -7.68 -9.12 -6.93
C GLU A 51 -9.03 -9.31 -6.24
N ILE A 52 -9.22 -8.66 -5.08
CA ILE A 52 -10.45 -8.74 -4.28
C ILE A 52 -10.90 -7.33 -3.97
N LYS A 53 -12.14 -7.01 -4.36
CA LYS A 53 -12.82 -5.79 -3.94
C LYS A 53 -13.32 -5.97 -2.50
N PRO A 54 -12.93 -5.11 -1.54
CA PRO A 54 -13.41 -5.24 -0.17
C PRO A 54 -14.92 -4.99 -0.11
N TYR A 55 -15.62 -5.82 0.65
CA TYR A 55 -17.03 -5.61 0.98
C TYR A 55 -17.18 -4.58 2.09
N ARG A 56 -16.32 -4.68 3.14
CA ARG A 56 -16.13 -3.64 4.15
C ARG A 56 -14.66 -3.23 4.18
N LEU A 57 -14.43 -1.93 4.34
CA LEU A 57 -13.10 -1.34 4.39
C LEU A 57 -13.07 -0.28 5.51
N ASP A 58 -12.17 -0.47 6.47
CA ASP A 58 -11.86 0.53 7.50
C ASP A 58 -10.45 1.06 7.27
N LEU A 59 -10.37 2.35 6.94
CA LEU A 59 -9.13 3.13 6.87
C LEU A 59 -9.04 4.21 7.95
N LEU A 60 -10.15 4.47 8.66
CA LEU A 60 -10.26 5.52 9.66
C LEU A 60 -9.60 5.08 10.96
N HIS A 61 -9.93 3.89 11.44
CA HIS A 61 -9.40 3.36 12.71
C HIS A 61 -8.24 2.38 12.52
N SER A 62 -8.19 1.70 11.38
CA SER A 62 -7.16 0.71 11.07
C SER A 62 -6.88 0.66 9.56
N VAL A 63 -6.19 -0.39 9.08
CA VAL A 63 -6.19 -0.74 7.65
C VAL A 63 -6.72 -2.16 7.55
N THR A 64 -8.05 -2.25 7.49
CA THR A 64 -8.79 -3.52 7.57
C THR A 64 -9.74 -3.68 6.39
N ALA A 65 -9.65 -4.83 5.71
CA ALA A 65 -10.51 -5.20 4.60
C ALA A 65 -11.18 -6.55 4.85
N GLU A 66 -12.49 -6.62 4.61
CA GLU A 66 -13.30 -7.83 4.81
C GLU A 66 -14.11 -8.15 3.56
N SER A 67 -14.38 -9.43 3.34
CA SER A 67 -15.34 -9.93 2.35
C SER A 67 -16.73 -10.08 2.96
N GLU A 68 -17.76 -10.19 2.12
CA GLU A 68 -19.15 -10.42 2.58
C GLU A 68 -19.28 -11.75 3.32
N GLU A 69 -18.77 -12.81 2.68
CA GLU A 69 -18.64 -14.16 3.22
C GLU A 69 -17.17 -14.46 3.54
N PRO A 70 -16.86 -15.24 4.59
CA PRO A 70 -15.50 -15.65 4.89
C PRO A 70 -14.83 -16.37 3.71
N LEU A 71 -13.56 -16.04 3.46
CA LEU A 71 -12.76 -16.78 2.48
C LEU A 71 -12.51 -18.22 2.96
N SER A 72 -12.37 -19.14 2.03
CA SER A 72 -11.98 -20.51 2.35
C SER A 72 -10.57 -20.55 2.98
N ALA A 73 -10.30 -21.58 3.80
CA ALA A 73 -8.99 -21.78 4.40
C ALA A 73 -7.86 -21.86 3.35
N GLY A 74 -8.13 -22.41 2.15
CA GLY A 74 -7.19 -22.45 1.04
C GLY A 74 -6.87 -21.06 0.47
N GLN A 75 -7.87 -20.18 0.35
CA GLN A 75 -7.67 -18.79 -0.09
C GLN A 75 -6.89 -17.99 0.94
N ILE A 76 -7.23 -18.10 2.22
CA ILE A 76 -6.49 -17.45 3.32
C ILE A 76 -5.03 -17.90 3.32
N LYS A 77 -4.77 -19.22 3.25
CA LYS A 77 -3.41 -19.76 3.22
C LYS A 77 -2.61 -19.27 2.00
N ARG A 78 -3.26 -19.13 0.83
CA ARG A 78 -2.64 -18.55 -0.37
C ARG A 78 -2.21 -17.11 -0.11
N ILE A 79 -3.10 -16.27 0.38
CA ILE A 79 -2.81 -14.86 0.71
C ILE A 79 -1.67 -14.81 1.73
N GLU A 80 -1.78 -15.55 2.84
CA GLU A 80 -0.78 -15.55 3.90
C GLU A 80 0.62 -15.94 3.36
N THR A 81 0.72 -17.01 2.57
CA THR A 81 1.99 -17.46 2.00
C THR A 81 2.62 -16.41 1.09
N LEU A 82 1.81 -15.80 0.21
CA LEU A 82 2.30 -14.76 -0.70
C LEU A 82 2.72 -13.50 0.05
N MET A 83 1.96 -13.08 1.08
CA MET A 83 2.31 -11.93 1.91
C MET A 83 3.58 -12.18 2.74
N ARG A 84 3.79 -13.41 3.24
CA ARG A 84 5.03 -13.78 3.95
C ARG A 84 6.27 -13.72 3.05
N ASN A 85 6.14 -13.98 1.75
CA ASN A 85 7.25 -13.81 0.79
C ASN A 85 7.72 -12.35 0.63
N LEU A 86 6.91 -11.38 1.09
CA LEU A 86 7.24 -9.95 1.09
C LEU A 86 7.87 -9.49 2.42
N MET A 87 8.18 -10.42 3.33
CA MET A 87 8.93 -10.09 4.55
C MET A 87 10.32 -9.49 4.22
N PRO A 88 10.85 -8.60 5.09
CA PRO A 88 10.31 -8.21 6.39
C PRO A 88 9.22 -7.13 6.32
N TRP A 89 8.10 -7.35 7.01
CA TRP A 89 7.05 -6.36 7.19
C TRP A 89 7.33 -5.47 8.40
N ARG A 90 7.71 -4.21 8.14
CA ARG A 90 8.16 -3.30 9.20
C ARG A 90 7.09 -2.34 9.72
N LYS A 91 6.25 -1.75 8.85
CA LYS A 91 5.25 -0.74 9.23
C LYS A 91 3.82 -1.27 9.01
N GLY A 92 2.96 -1.19 10.01
CA GLY A 92 1.60 -1.73 10.03
C GLY A 92 0.93 -1.51 11.41
N PRO A 93 -0.05 -2.34 11.81
CA PRO A 93 -0.44 -3.64 11.21
C PRO A 93 -1.43 -3.51 10.04
N PHE A 94 -1.64 -4.60 9.30
CA PHE A 94 -2.71 -4.74 8.31
C PHE A 94 -3.59 -5.94 8.62
N SER A 95 -4.91 -5.82 8.42
CA SER A 95 -5.85 -6.95 8.53
C SER A 95 -6.60 -7.14 7.22
N LEU A 96 -6.24 -8.18 6.45
CA LEU A 96 -6.74 -8.36 5.09
C LEU A 96 -7.40 -9.73 4.96
N TYR A 97 -8.74 -9.75 4.93
CA TYR A 97 -9.54 -10.96 4.71
C TYR A 97 -9.21 -12.10 5.69
N GLY A 98 -9.01 -11.76 6.96
CA GLY A 98 -8.62 -12.70 8.02
C GLY A 98 -7.12 -12.94 8.17
N VAL A 99 -6.29 -12.45 7.24
CA VAL A 99 -4.81 -12.47 7.38
C VAL A 99 -4.36 -11.23 8.13
N ASN A 100 -3.88 -11.42 9.36
CA ASN A 100 -3.31 -10.35 10.19
C ASN A 100 -1.80 -10.29 10.00
N ILE A 101 -1.33 -9.17 9.44
CA ILE A 101 0.09 -8.88 9.24
C ILE A 101 0.55 -8.04 10.43
N ASP A 102 1.01 -8.72 11.48
CA ASP A 102 1.65 -8.08 12.61
C ASP A 102 3.08 -7.68 12.22
N THR A 103 3.33 -6.39 12.24
CA THR A 103 4.57 -5.79 11.73
C THR A 103 5.49 -5.40 12.87
N GLU A 104 6.79 -5.25 12.58
CA GLU A 104 7.79 -4.81 13.57
C GLU A 104 7.35 -3.57 14.37
N TRP A 105 6.74 -2.59 13.69
CA TRP A 105 6.32 -1.34 14.31
C TRP A 105 4.80 -1.24 14.40
N ARG A 106 4.32 -0.91 15.61
CA ARG A 106 2.99 -0.34 15.87
C ARG A 106 2.88 1.07 15.29
N SER A 107 2.69 1.12 13.98
CA SER A 107 2.63 2.36 13.21
C SER A 107 1.31 3.09 13.43
N ASP A 108 0.28 2.36 13.84
CA ASP A 108 -0.98 2.84 14.42
C ASP A 108 -0.74 3.73 15.65
N TRP A 109 0.08 3.30 16.62
CA TRP A 109 0.36 4.13 17.80
C TRP A 109 1.09 5.44 17.49
N LYS A 110 1.88 5.46 16.41
CA LYS A 110 2.47 6.71 15.92
C LYS A 110 1.38 7.59 15.31
N TRP A 111 0.51 7.01 14.50
CA TRP A 111 -0.58 7.73 13.87
C TRP A 111 -1.51 8.38 14.90
N ASP A 112 -1.94 7.63 15.92
CA ASP A 112 -2.86 8.14 16.95
C ASP A 112 -2.26 9.28 17.77
N ARG A 113 -0.93 9.31 17.94
CA ARG A 113 -0.22 10.43 18.58
C ARG A 113 -0.09 11.65 17.67
N VAL A 114 -0.05 11.47 16.36
CA VAL A 114 0.17 12.55 15.39
C VAL A 114 -1.16 13.19 14.96
N LEU A 115 -2.19 12.38 14.73
CA LEU A 115 -3.48 12.79 14.16
C LEU A 115 -4.10 14.01 14.88
N PRO A 116 -4.14 14.10 16.23
CA PRO A 116 -4.74 15.23 16.93
C PRO A 116 -4.04 16.58 16.69
N HIS A 117 -2.83 16.57 16.13
CA HIS A 117 -2.02 17.76 15.88
C HIS A 117 -1.97 18.17 14.40
N LEU A 118 -2.54 17.35 13.51
CA LEU A 118 -2.63 17.69 12.10
C LEU A 118 -3.74 18.70 11.88
N SER A 119 -3.54 19.60 10.91
CA SER A 119 -4.69 20.28 10.31
C SER A 119 -5.61 19.23 9.67
N ASP A 120 -6.90 19.54 9.59
CA ASP A 120 -7.89 18.69 8.91
C ASP A 120 -7.35 18.24 7.53
N LEU A 121 -7.31 16.92 7.33
CA LEU A 121 -6.75 16.28 6.14
C LEU A 121 -7.75 16.20 4.99
N THR A 122 -9.03 16.51 5.24
CA THR A 122 -10.11 16.46 4.26
C THR A 122 -9.75 17.21 2.98
N GLY A 123 -9.79 16.51 1.84
CA GLY A 123 -9.56 17.09 0.51
C GLY A 123 -8.11 17.44 0.18
N ARG A 124 -7.13 17.09 1.04
CA ARG A 124 -5.72 17.39 0.79
C ARG A 124 -5.08 16.40 -0.18
N THR A 125 -4.11 16.90 -0.94
CA THR A 125 -3.11 16.09 -1.63
C THR A 125 -1.84 16.10 -0.79
N ILE A 126 -1.33 14.91 -0.42
CA ILE A 126 -0.28 14.74 0.59
C ILE A 126 0.91 13.97 -0.01
N LEU A 127 2.11 14.36 0.40
CA LEU A 127 3.36 13.63 0.13
C LEU A 127 3.90 13.02 1.43
N ASP A 128 4.09 11.70 1.46
CA ASP A 128 4.72 10.98 2.57
C ASP A 128 6.13 10.51 2.15
N VAL A 129 7.16 11.24 2.61
CA VAL A 129 8.56 11.00 2.26
C VAL A 129 9.11 9.80 3.05
N GLY A 130 9.56 8.75 2.36
CA GLY A 130 10.05 7.54 3.03
C GLY A 130 8.93 6.68 3.63
N CYS A 131 7.79 6.61 2.94
CA CYS A 131 6.56 5.97 3.39
C CYS A 131 6.70 4.47 3.76
N GLY A 132 7.70 3.76 3.23
CA GLY A 132 7.93 2.35 3.55
C GLY A 132 6.81 1.46 2.99
N SER A 133 6.08 0.73 3.84
CA SER A 133 4.92 -0.09 3.39
C SER A 133 3.73 0.76 2.92
N GLY A 134 3.73 2.06 3.17
CA GLY A 134 2.62 2.95 2.86
C GLY A 134 1.45 2.90 3.85
N TYR A 135 1.63 2.26 5.01
CA TYR A 135 0.60 2.20 6.08
C TYR A 135 -0.03 3.58 6.38
N HIS A 136 0.80 4.61 6.56
CA HIS A 136 0.31 5.96 6.90
C HIS A 136 -0.44 6.63 5.75
N MET A 137 -0.13 6.33 4.48
CA MET A 137 -0.90 6.85 3.35
C MET A 137 -2.34 6.33 3.37
N TRP A 138 -2.55 5.05 3.72
CA TRP A 138 -3.90 4.50 3.88
C TRP A 138 -4.67 5.17 5.02
N ARG A 139 -4.00 5.46 6.14
CA ARG A 139 -4.61 6.18 7.27
C ARG A 139 -4.95 7.63 6.91
N MET A 140 -4.14 8.30 6.08
CA MET A 140 -4.45 9.64 5.58
C MET A 140 -5.69 9.65 4.67
N ILE A 141 -5.95 8.58 3.91
CA ILE A 141 -7.16 8.45 3.08
C ILE A 141 -8.42 8.27 3.94
N GLY A 142 -8.31 7.58 5.08
CA GLY A 142 -9.45 7.35 5.98
C GLY A 142 -9.73 8.47 6.97
N ALA A 143 -8.83 9.45 7.12
CA ALA A 143 -8.87 10.50 8.14
C ALA A 143 -9.56 11.79 7.68
#